data_AF-A0A060LQ62-F1
#
_entry.id   AF-A0A060LQ62-F1
#
_cell.length_a   1.000
_cell.length_b   1.000
_cell.length_c   1.000
_cell.angle_alpha   90.00
_cell.angle_beta   90.00
_cell.angle_gamma   90.00
#
_symmetry.space_group_name_H-M   'P 1'
#
loop_
_entity.id
_entity.type
_entity.pdbx_description
1 polymer ?
#
loop_
_entity_poly.entity_id
_entity_poly.type
_entity_poly.pdbx_seq_one_letter_code
_entity_poly.pdbx_strand_id
1 'polypeptide(L)' 'MFRRLTEFKKDWLHGMNEDGLLVGTNWNSKLIGLEVEPMILYKELKIET' A
#
# COMPACT_ATOMS: atom_id res chain seq x y z
N MET A 1 20.48 2.54 10.31
CA MET A 1 19.65 3.66 9.80
C MET A 1 18.19 3.23 9.91
N PHE A 2 17.37 3.91 10.72
CA PHE A 2 15.94 3.58 10.85
C PHE A 2 15.17 4.29 9.74
N ARG A 3 14.46 3.56 8.88
CA ARG A 3 13.59 4.13 7.84
C ARG A 3 12.25 4.51 8.47
N ARG A 4 11.71 5.68 8.13
CA ARG A 4 10.40 6.10 8.65
C ARG A 4 9.28 5.31 7.97
N LEU A 5 8.18 5.07 8.69
CA LEU A 5 7.01 4.38 8.11
C LEU A 5 6.46 5.13 6.89
N THR A 6 6.53 6.45 6.87
CA THR A 6 6.12 7.29 5.73
C THR A 6 6.95 7.03 4.48
N GLU A 7 8.26 6.93 4.63
CA GLU A 7 9.19 6.56 3.55
C GLU A 7 8.93 5.12 3.11
N PHE A 8 8.68 4.22 4.06
CA PHE A 8 8.35 2.84 3.75
C PHE A 8 7.09 2.70 2.89
N LYS A 9 6.00 3.34 3.31
CA LYS A 9 4.73 3.31 2.57
C LYS A 9 4.88 3.88 1.17
N LYS A 10 5.62 4.98 1.02
CA LYS A 10 5.85 5.59 -0.30
C LYS A 10 6.57 4.61 -1.24
N ASP A 11 7.71 4.08 -0.81
CA ASP A 11 8.54 3.24 -1.69
C ASP A 11 7.85 1.92 -2.00
N TRP A 12 7.17 1.31 -1.02
CA TRP A 12 6.47 0.05 -1.19
C TRP A 12 5.27 0.19 -2.14
N LEU A 13 4.40 1.19 -1.95
CA LEU A 13 3.23 1.40 -2.81
C LEU A 13 3.65 1.81 -4.23
N HIS A 14 4.74 2.57 -4.37
CA HIS A 14 5.25 2.92 -5.69
C HIS A 14 5.75 1.69 -6.45
N GLY A 15 6.56 0.84 -5.82
CA GLY A 15 7.03 -0.40 -6.43
C GLY A 15 5.88 -1.33 -6.83
N MET A 16 4.87 -1.50 -5.97
CA MET A 16 3.69 -2.31 -6.34
C MET A 16 2.95 -1.76 -7.56
N ASN A 17 2.85 -0.43 -7.69
CA ASN A 17 2.24 0.19 -8.87
C ASN A 17 3.08 -0.02 -10.14
N GLU A 18 4.41 0.06 -10.03
CA GLU A 18 5.32 -0.24 -11.16
C GLU A 18 5.21 -1.70 -11.61
N ASP A 19 5.03 -2.62 -10.66
CA ASP A 19 4.83 -4.05 -10.91
C ASP A 19 3.41 -4.39 -11.38
N GLY A 20 2.49 -3.43 -11.43
CA GLY A 20 1.08 -3.63 -11.82
C GLY A 20 0.28 -4.48 -10.83
N LEU A 21 0.68 -4.48 -9.55
CA LEU A 21 0.06 -5.25 -8.48
C LEU A 21 -0.94 -4.41 -7.67
N LEU A 22 -1.91 -5.10 -7.06
CA LEU A 22 -2.87 -4.51 -6.12
C LEU A 22 -2.48 -4.77 -4.66
N VAL A 23 -2.95 -3.89 -3.76
CA VAL A 23 -2.70 -3.99 -2.32
C VAL A 23 -3.88 -4.66 -1.63
N GLY A 24 -3.64 -5.80 -0.98
CA GLY A 24 -4.62 -6.44 -0.10
C GLY A 24 -4.73 -5.73 1.25
N THR A 25 -5.80 -4.97 1.48
CA THR A 25 -6.01 -4.20 2.72
C THR A 25 -6.86 -4.93 3.75
N ASN A 26 -7.58 -5.98 3.35
CA ASN A 26 -8.45 -6.75 4.22
C ASN A 26 -8.47 -8.24 3.84
N TRP A 27 -7.29 -8.83 3.71
CA TRP A 27 -7.15 -10.26 3.45
C TRP A 27 -7.41 -11.09 4.71
N ASN A 28 -8.14 -12.19 4.54
CA ASN A 28 -8.18 -13.25 5.53
C ASN A 28 -6.90 -14.12 5.45
N SER A 29 -6.81 -15.15 6.30
CA SER A 29 -5.66 -16.08 6.33
C SER A 29 -5.45 -16.88 5.04
N LYS A 30 -6.38 -16.82 4.09
CA LYS A 30 -6.31 -17.45 2.76
C LYS A 30 -6.01 -16.44 1.65
N LEU A 31 -5.63 -15.20 1.97
CA LEU A 31 -5.36 -14.10 1.01
C LEU A 31 -6.58 -13.71 0.16
N ILE A 32 -7.78 -13.87 0.72
CA ILE A 32 -9.03 -13.47 0.06
C ILE A 32 -9.57 -12.23 0.78
N GLY A 33 -9.89 -11.18 0.01
CA GLY A 33 -10.43 -9.94 0.57
C GLY A 33 -10.38 -8.77 -0.41
N LEU A 34 -10.50 -7.55 0.14
CA LEU A 34 -10.43 -6.32 -0.65
C LEU A 34 -9.00 -6.08 -1.14
N GLU A 35 -8.90 -5.75 -2.43
CA GLU A 35 -7.69 -5.29 -3.09
C GLU A 35 -7.91 -3.88 -3.63
N VAL A 36 -6.89 -3.03 -3.49
CA VAL A 36 -6.97 -1.62 -3.91
C VAL A 36 -5.75 -1.21 -4.73
N GLU A 37 -5.95 -0.25 -5.61
CA GLU A 37 -4.86 0.36 -6.38
C GLU A 37 -3.85 1.05 -5.45
N PRO A 38 -2.53 0.76 -5.55
CA PRO A 38 -1.54 1.27 -4.60
C PRO A 38 -1.51 2.80 -4.49
N MET A 39 -1.70 3.51 -5.61
CA MET A 39 -1.68 4.97 -5.63
C MET A 39 -2.96 5.61 -5.11
N ILE A 40 -4.09 4.87 -5.11
CA ILE A 40 -5.31 5.31 -4.44
C ILE A 40 -5.11 5.20 -2.94
N LEU A 41 -4.63 4.04 -2.46
CA LEU A 41 -4.31 3.83 -1.05
C LEU A 41 -3.28 4.84 -0.52
N TYR A 42 -2.25 5.17 -1.30
CA TYR A 42 -1.27 6.19 -0.90
C TYR A 42 -1.88 7.58 -0.69
N LYS A 43 -2.89 7.95 -1.51
CA LYS A 43 -3.61 9.22 -1.34
C LYS A 43 -4.45 9.20 -0.07
N GLU A 44 -5.20 8.13 0.19
CA GLU A 44 -6.03 7.99 1.39
C GLU A 44 -5.20 8.07 2.67
N LEU A 45 -4.08 7.34 2.72
CA LEU A 45 -3.16 7.34 3.88
C LEU A 45 -2.43 8.66 4.12
N LYS A 46 -2.51 9.62 3.19
CA LYS A 46 -2.00 10.99 3.33
C LYS A 46 -3.06 11.99 3.78
N ILE A 47 -4.34 11.67 3.56
CA ILE A 47 -5.45 12.51 4.01
C ILE A 47 -5.63 12.37 5.54
N GLU A 48 -5.21 11.24 6.12
CA GLU A 48 -5.23 10.99 7.57
C GLU A 48 -4.06 11.62 8.37
N THR A 49 -3.39 12.65 7.83
CA THR A 49 -2.27 13.34 8.51
C THR A 49 -2.41 14.85 8.54
#